data_AF-A0A7C6P952-F1
#
_entry.id   AF-A0A7C6P952-F1
#
_cell.length_a   1.000
_cell.length_b   1.000
_cell.length_c   1.000
_cell.angle_alpha   90.00
_cell.angle_beta   90.00
_cell.angle_gamma   90.00
#
_symmetry.space_group_name_H-M   'P 1'
#
loop_
_entity.id
_entity.type
_entity.pdbx_description
1 polymer ?
#
loop_
_entity_poly.entity_id
_entity_poly.type
_entity_poly.pdbx_seq_one_letter_code
_entity_poly.pdbx_strand_id
1 'polypeptide(L)'
;SSEVSSEVSSEVSSEVSSEVSSEVSSEVSINKHNKTKQKQINIYADFVNWYNSQFQTKHRVDTYRDKLKTRLKTFSIDQLKTAAVNMHSDPYMTGKNDQGRVYATLEYLTRNDKNVDKWLVQTQKPRSQPQEPEDKFEDIYLT
;
A
#
# COMPACT_ATOMS: atom_id res chain seq x y z
N SER A 1 -44.85 9.13 61.68
CA SER A 1 -44.68 10.23 60.72
C SER A 1 -43.51 9.83 59.82
N SER A 2 -43.74 9.21 58.66
CA SER A 2 -44.11 9.86 57.38
C SER A 2 -42.91 10.72 56.91
N GLU A 3 -42.36 10.66 55.70
CA GLU A 3 -42.95 10.44 54.37
C GLU A 3 -41.91 9.91 53.36
N VAL A 4 -42.48 9.39 52.26
CA VAL A 4 -41.89 8.83 51.04
C VAL A 4 -41.45 9.92 50.05
N SER A 5 -40.47 9.61 49.18
CA SER A 5 -40.29 10.18 47.83
C SER A 5 -39.29 9.27 47.08
N SER A 6 -39.69 8.25 46.30
CA SER A 6 -40.12 8.27 44.90
C SER A 6 -39.13 8.94 43.94
N GLU A 7 -38.32 8.16 43.20
CA GLU A 7 -38.00 8.40 41.78
C GLU A 7 -37.74 7.06 41.06
N VAL A 8 -38.39 6.93 39.91
CA VAL A 8 -38.42 5.80 38.97
C VAL A 8 -37.43 6.08 37.84
N SER A 9 -36.74 5.06 37.33
CA SER A 9 -36.25 5.07 35.94
C SER A 9 -36.12 3.64 35.45
N SER A 10 -37.18 3.22 34.80
CA SER A 10 -37.30 2.12 33.86
C SER A 10 -36.56 2.46 32.58
N GLU A 11 -35.57 1.68 32.18
CA GLU A 11 -35.14 1.64 30.78
C GLU A 11 -34.93 0.20 30.33
N VAL A 12 -35.91 -0.22 29.53
CA VAL A 12 -35.88 -1.35 28.61
C VAL A 12 -34.94 -1.01 27.46
N SER A 13 -34.05 -1.93 27.10
CA SER A 13 -33.44 -1.92 25.77
C SER A 13 -33.80 -3.24 25.09
N SER A 14 -34.99 -3.21 24.51
CA SER A 14 -35.39 -3.99 23.35
C SER A 14 -34.54 -3.60 22.13
N GLU A 15 -34.71 -4.37 21.06
CA GLU A 15 -34.25 -4.13 19.68
C GLU A 15 -32.89 -4.77 19.38
N VAL A 16 -32.83 -5.97 18.80
CA VAL A 16 -33.20 -6.32 17.40
C VAL A 16 -32.62 -5.31 16.40
N SER A 17 -31.57 -5.75 15.71
CA SER A 17 -31.04 -5.11 14.51
C SER A 17 -30.53 -6.27 13.66
N SER A 18 -31.41 -6.79 12.81
CA SER A 18 -31.69 -6.31 11.45
C SER A 18 -30.95 -7.19 10.45
N GLU A 19 -31.62 -8.28 10.11
CA GLU A 19 -31.52 -8.88 8.79
C GLU A 19 -31.96 -7.80 7.77
N VAL A 20 -31.14 -7.50 6.76
CA VAL A 20 -31.53 -7.57 5.35
C VAL A 20 -30.38 -7.17 4.42
N SER A 21 -30.13 -8.08 3.49
CA SER A 21 -29.68 -7.95 2.11
C SER A 21 -28.93 -6.69 1.66
N SER A 22 -27.75 -6.95 1.11
CA SER A 22 -27.33 -6.30 -0.13
C SER A 22 -26.82 -7.38 -1.07
N GLU A 23 -27.70 -7.75 -2.00
CA GLU A 23 -27.40 -8.59 -3.14
C GLU A 23 -26.44 -7.88 -4.12
N VAL A 24 -25.68 -8.70 -4.85
CA VAL A 24 -24.96 -8.40 -6.10
C VAL A 24 -23.65 -7.60 -5.98
N SER A 25 -22.54 -8.35 -6.03
CA SER A 25 -21.50 -8.08 -7.03
C SER A 25 -20.66 -9.31 -7.33
N SER A 26 -20.85 -9.78 -8.57
CA SER A 26 -19.88 -10.52 -9.37
C SER A 26 -19.52 -11.92 -8.90
N GLU A 27 -20.30 -12.88 -9.41
CA GLU A 27 -19.86 -14.21 -9.80
C GLU A 27 -18.47 -14.14 -10.49
N VAL A 28 -17.43 -14.43 -9.73
CA VAL A 28 -16.11 -14.79 -10.24
C VAL A 28 -15.90 -16.25 -9.90
N SER A 29 -16.33 -17.10 -10.82
CA SER A 29 -15.94 -18.51 -10.88
C SER A 29 -14.42 -18.63 -10.96
N ILE A 30 -13.77 -18.86 -9.84
CA ILE A 30 -12.44 -19.49 -9.76
C ILE A 30 -12.35 -20.36 -8.50
N ASN A 31 -13.24 -21.35 -8.40
CA ASN A 31 -12.94 -22.57 -7.66
C ASN A 31 -11.87 -23.35 -8.42
N LYS A 32 -10.60 -22.99 -8.24
CA LYS A 32 -9.49 -23.81 -8.71
C LYS A 32 -8.47 -24.12 -7.61
N HIS A 33 -8.90 -25.05 -6.77
CA HIS A 33 -8.04 -26.05 -6.10
C HIS A 33 -6.90 -25.44 -5.27
N ASN A 34 -5.94 -26.26 -4.84
CA ASN A 34 -4.81 -25.96 -3.95
C ASN A 34 -5.01 -26.45 -2.51
N LYS A 35 -5.20 -27.78 -2.45
CA LYS A 35 -4.78 -28.68 -1.39
C LYS A 35 -3.59 -28.16 -0.56
N THR A 36 -3.80 -28.19 0.74
CA THR A 36 -2.85 -28.41 1.83
C THR A 36 -1.48 -28.96 1.42
N LYS A 37 -0.48 -28.09 1.44
CA LYS A 37 0.88 -28.41 1.90
C LYS A 37 1.26 -27.24 2.79
N GLN A 38 1.71 -27.47 4.03
CA GLN A 38 2.50 -26.49 4.77
C GLN A 38 3.79 -26.27 3.98
N LYS A 39 3.67 -25.47 2.93
CA LYS A 39 4.72 -25.09 2.00
C LYS A 39 5.53 -24.07 2.79
N GLN A 40 6.84 -24.29 2.95
CA GLN A 40 7.75 -23.20 3.36
C GLN A 40 7.26 -21.93 2.66
N ILE A 41 6.78 -20.96 3.44
CA ILE A 41 6.23 -19.73 2.88
C ILE A 41 7.41 -19.08 2.21
N ASN A 42 7.47 -19.21 0.88
CA ASN A 42 8.51 -18.59 0.10
C ASN A 42 8.22 -17.10 0.17
N ILE A 43 8.95 -16.42 1.04
CA ILE A 43 8.81 -14.98 1.34
C ILE A 43 8.82 -14.12 0.08
N TYR A 44 9.58 -14.54 -0.94
CA TYR A 44 9.61 -13.87 -2.25
C TYR A 44 8.30 -14.08 -3.02
N ALA A 45 7.77 -15.31 -2.99
CA ALA A 45 6.50 -15.62 -3.62
C ALA A 45 5.34 -14.92 -2.90
N ASP A 46 5.37 -14.83 -1.58
CA ASP A 46 4.38 -14.08 -0.79
C ASP A 46 4.33 -12.62 -1.26
N PHE A 47 5.48 -11.94 -1.27
CA PHE A 47 5.55 -10.54 -1.66
C PHE A 47 5.12 -10.30 -3.11
N VAL A 48 5.60 -11.11 -4.06
CA VAL A 48 5.27 -10.94 -5.48
C VAL A 48 3.79 -11.25 -5.75
N ASN A 49 3.23 -12.29 -5.12
CA ASN A 49 1.82 -12.62 -5.25
C ASN A 49 0.94 -11.53 -4.62
N TRP A 50 1.33 -11.03 -3.45
CA TRP A 50 0.67 -9.88 -2.83
C TRP A 50 0.71 -8.65 -3.76
N TYR A 51 1.86 -8.30 -4.32
CA TYR A 51 2.00 -7.16 -5.24
C TYR A 51 1.12 -7.33 -6.48
N ASN A 52 1.12 -8.53 -7.07
CA ASN A 52 0.26 -8.86 -8.21
C ASN A 52 -1.23 -8.76 -7.87
N SER A 53 -1.63 -9.20 -6.68
CA SER A 53 -3.01 -9.12 -6.22
C SER A 53 -3.45 -7.68 -5.95
N GLN A 54 -2.56 -6.85 -5.39
CA GLN A 54 -2.88 -5.45 -5.04
C GLN A 54 -2.97 -4.54 -6.26
N PHE A 55 -2.03 -4.67 -7.20
CA PHE A 55 -1.91 -3.77 -8.34
C PHE A 55 -2.34 -4.38 -9.67
N GLN A 56 -3.01 -5.55 -9.62
CA GLN A 56 -3.50 -6.30 -10.78
C GLN A 56 -2.40 -6.58 -11.82
N THR A 57 -1.17 -6.81 -11.37
CA THR A 57 -0.01 -7.09 -12.24
C THR A 57 0.24 -8.60 -12.42
N LYS A 58 1.10 -8.95 -13.37
CA LYS A 58 1.45 -10.35 -13.72
C LYS A 58 2.95 -10.62 -13.61
N HIS A 59 3.60 -10.16 -12.54
CA HIS A 59 5.03 -10.38 -12.31
C HIS A 59 5.32 -11.85 -11.94
N ARG A 60 6.43 -12.39 -12.44
CA ARG A 60 6.90 -13.75 -12.10
C ARG A 60 7.88 -13.70 -10.94
N VAL A 61 7.71 -14.59 -9.96
CA VAL A 61 8.57 -14.64 -8.76
C VAL A 61 10.04 -14.83 -9.13
N ASP A 62 10.33 -15.73 -10.08
CA ASP A 62 11.71 -16.04 -10.51
C ASP A 62 12.47 -14.82 -11.02
N THR A 63 11.78 -13.90 -11.72
CA THR A 63 12.36 -12.68 -12.29
C THR A 63 12.85 -11.71 -11.21
N TYR A 64 12.18 -11.67 -10.06
CA TYR A 64 12.47 -10.71 -8.99
C TYR A 64 13.16 -11.34 -7.79
N ARG A 65 13.33 -12.67 -7.76
CA ARG A 65 13.90 -13.38 -6.62
C ARG A 65 15.27 -12.85 -6.21
N ASP A 66 16.21 -12.70 -7.13
CA ASP A 66 17.56 -12.19 -6.82
C ASP A 66 17.56 -10.71 -6.44
N LYS A 67 16.70 -9.91 -7.09
CA LYS A 67 16.53 -8.49 -6.75
C LYS A 67 15.99 -8.35 -5.33
N LEU A 68 14.92 -9.07 -5.00
CA LEU A 68 14.31 -9.08 -3.67
C LEU A 68 15.27 -9.62 -2.62
N LYS A 69 15.99 -10.72 -2.90
CA LYS A 69 17.01 -11.26 -1.98
C LYS A 69 18.08 -10.22 -1.65
N THR A 70 18.45 -9.37 -2.60
CA THR A 70 19.40 -8.28 -2.36
C THR A 70 18.78 -7.20 -1.48
N ARG A 71 17.55 -6.77 -1.76
CA ARG A 71 16.85 -5.74 -0.97
C ARG A 71 16.52 -6.20 0.45
N LEU A 72 16.21 -7.48 0.64
CA LEU A 72 15.89 -8.06 1.94
C LEU A 72 17.10 -8.17 2.90
N LYS A 73 18.32 -7.87 2.42
CA LYS A 73 19.48 -7.70 3.32
C LYS A 73 19.43 -6.37 4.08
N THR A 74 18.74 -5.39 3.51
CA THR A 74 18.72 -4.00 4.01
C THR A 74 17.34 -3.61 4.52
N PHE A 75 16.27 -4.08 3.87
CA PHE A 75 14.89 -3.74 4.16
C PHE A 75 14.07 -4.97 4.56
N SER A 76 13.01 -4.77 5.34
CA SER A 76 12.03 -5.81 5.62
C SER A 76 10.99 -5.96 4.50
N ILE A 77 10.27 -7.09 4.48
CA ILE A 77 9.15 -7.28 3.55
C ILE A 77 8.08 -6.22 3.76
N ASP A 78 7.74 -5.90 5.01
CA ASP A 78 6.76 -4.87 5.34
C ASP A 78 7.17 -3.52 4.78
N GLN A 79 8.45 -3.15 4.91
CA GLN A 79 8.97 -1.93 4.28
C GLN A 79 8.81 -1.95 2.76
N LEU A 80 9.11 -3.07 2.10
CA LEU A 80 8.89 -3.18 0.65
C LEU A 80 7.40 -3.08 0.27
N LYS A 81 6.50 -3.64 1.10
CA LYS A 81 5.04 -3.52 0.90
C LYS A 81 4.59 -2.07 1.06
N THR A 82 5.03 -1.39 2.12
CA THR A 82 4.74 0.03 2.37
C THR A 82 5.26 0.91 1.23
N ALA A 83 6.52 0.70 0.80
CA ALA A 83 7.12 1.44 -0.29
C ALA A 83 6.35 1.24 -1.61
N ALA A 84 5.87 0.01 -1.88
CA ALA A 84 5.02 -0.26 -3.04
C ALA A 84 3.70 0.53 -2.98
N VAL A 85 3.00 0.51 -1.84
CA VAL A 85 1.75 1.26 -1.65
C VAL A 85 1.98 2.77 -1.83
N ASN A 86 3.05 3.31 -1.26
CA ASN A 86 3.41 4.73 -1.39
C ASN A 86 3.78 5.11 -2.82
N MET A 87 4.42 4.21 -3.58
CA MET A 87 4.71 4.45 -5.00
C MET A 87 3.42 4.51 -5.84
N HIS A 88 2.43 3.67 -5.52
CA HIS A 88 1.15 3.65 -6.24
C HIS A 88 0.16 4.74 -5.81
N SER A 89 0.39 5.41 -4.68
CA SER A 89 -0.38 6.60 -4.32
C SER A 89 0.02 7.83 -5.15
N ASP A 90 1.21 7.82 -5.77
CA ASP A 90 1.68 8.93 -6.59
C ASP A 90 1.05 8.91 -8.01
N PRO A 91 0.41 10.02 -8.44
CA PRO A 91 -0.26 10.11 -9.73
C PRO A 91 0.72 10.01 -10.92
N TYR A 92 1.94 10.53 -10.78
CA TYR A 92 2.93 10.47 -11.84
C TYR A 92 3.41 9.03 -12.07
N MET A 93 3.52 8.25 -10.99
CA MET A 93 3.92 6.84 -11.05
C MET A 93 2.82 5.93 -11.64
N THR A 94 1.55 6.28 -11.45
CA THR A 94 0.40 5.50 -11.95
C THR A 94 -0.03 5.85 -13.39
N GLY A 95 0.74 6.66 -14.10
CA GLY A 95 0.47 7.01 -15.50
C GLY A 95 -0.39 8.25 -15.70
N LYS A 96 -0.72 9.00 -14.62
CA LYS A 96 -1.27 10.36 -14.74
C LYS A 96 -0.14 11.37 -14.99
N ASN A 97 0.67 11.10 -16.00
CA ASN A 97 1.71 11.99 -16.51
C ASN A 97 1.42 12.31 -17.98
N ASP A 98 2.03 13.35 -18.51
CA ASP A 98 1.85 13.79 -19.91
C ASP A 98 2.10 12.70 -20.96
N GLN A 99 2.84 11.65 -20.59
CA GLN A 99 3.18 10.53 -21.47
C GLN A 99 2.30 9.28 -21.28
N GLY A 100 1.37 9.29 -20.31
CA GLY A 100 0.56 8.12 -19.95
C GLY A 100 1.36 6.91 -19.45
N ARG A 101 2.62 7.09 -19.04
CA ARG A 101 3.54 5.99 -18.71
C ARG A 101 3.43 5.58 -17.24
N VAL A 102 3.17 4.31 -16.98
CA VAL A 102 3.16 3.75 -15.61
C VAL A 102 4.59 3.39 -15.20
N TYR A 103 5.10 4.10 -14.20
CA TYR A 103 6.41 3.82 -13.58
C TYR A 103 6.29 3.01 -12.28
N ALA A 104 5.08 2.88 -11.73
CA ALA A 104 4.74 2.11 -10.53
C ALA A 104 4.86 0.59 -10.75
N THR A 105 6.04 0.13 -11.12
CA THR A 105 6.35 -1.27 -11.43
C THR A 105 7.22 -1.88 -10.35
N LEU A 106 7.06 -3.18 -10.13
CA LEU A 106 7.91 -3.92 -9.19
C LEU A 106 9.39 -3.85 -9.59
N GLU A 107 9.65 -3.77 -10.90
CA GLU A 107 10.98 -3.59 -11.43
C GLU A 107 11.61 -2.27 -11.02
N TYR A 108 10.85 -1.15 -11.11
CA TYR A 108 11.34 0.14 -10.67
C TYR A 108 11.64 0.14 -9.17
N LEU A 109 10.72 -0.36 -8.35
CA LEU A 109 10.88 -0.42 -6.90
C LEU A 109 12.12 -1.23 -6.48
N THR A 110 12.33 -2.39 -7.10
CA THR A 110 13.43 -3.31 -6.74
C THR A 110 14.76 -2.99 -7.44
N ARG A 111 14.79 -1.98 -8.33
CA ARG A 111 15.99 -1.65 -9.13
C ARG A 111 17.17 -1.22 -8.29
N ASN A 112 16.96 -0.41 -7.25
CA ASN A 112 17.99 0.07 -6.33
C ASN A 112 17.41 0.26 -4.92
N ASP A 113 18.28 0.29 -3.91
CA ASP A 113 17.87 0.52 -2.52
C ASP A 113 17.30 1.94 -2.33
N LYS A 114 17.83 2.90 -3.09
CA LYS A 114 17.40 4.31 -3.06
C LYS A 114 15.93 4.50 -3.42
N ASN A 115 15.38 3.70 -4.33
CA ASN A 115 13.97 3.79 -4.69
C ASN A 115 13.08 3.29 -3.55
N VAL A 116 13.47 2.20 -2.88
CA VAL A 116 12.75 1.69 -1.71
C VAL A 116 12.76 2.74 -0.60
N ASP A 117 13.94 3.26 -0.26
CA ASP A 117 14.11 4.29 0.76
C ASP A 117 13.32 5.56 0.44
N LYS A 118 13.39 6.05 -0.81
CA LYS A 118 12.60 7.19 -1.28
C LYS A 118 11.12 7.01 -0.98
N TRP A 119 10.54 5.86 -1.32
CA TRP A 119 9.11 5.63 -1.11
C TRP A 119 8.74 5.31 0.33
N LEU A 120 9.69 4.90 1.16
CA LEU A 120 9.50 4.81 2.61
C LEU A 120 9.47 6.19 3.27
N VAL A 121 10.32 7.12 2.82
CA VAL A 121 10.39 8.49 3.34
C VAL A 121 9.26 9.36 2.77
N GLN A 122 8.83 9.10 1.54
CA GLN A 122 7.77 9.80 0.84
C GLN A 122 6.38 9.30 1.31
N THR A 123 6.18 9.23 2.62
CA THR A 123 4.88 9.02 3.25
C THR A 123 4.11 10.34 3.21
N GLN A 124 3.06 10.40 2.37
CA GLN A 124 1.96 11.36 2.49
C GLN A 124 2.37 12.84 2.66
N LYS A 125 3.47 13.30 2.03
CA LYS A 125 3.70 14.75 1.95
C LYS A 125 2.71 15.29 0.90
N PRO A 126 1.71 16.12 1.25
CA PRO A 126 0.98 16.86 0.23
C PRO A 126 2.05 17.58 -0.59
N ARG A 127 1.98 17.43 -1.91
CA ARG A 127 2.96 17.94 -2.87
C ARG A 127 2.97 19.48 -2.82
N SER A 128 3.62 20.03 -1.82
CA SER A 128 4.00 21.44 -1.78
C SER A 128 5.41 21.53 -2.33
N GLN A 129 5.46 22.17 -3.50
CA GLN A 129 6.57 22.95 -4.02
C GLN A 129 7.51 22.24 -5.03
N PRO A 130 7.62 22.78 -6.26
CA PRO A 130 8.65 22.38 -7.21
C PRO A 130 10.02 22.64 -6.59
N GLN A 131 10.93 21.68 -6.72
CA GLN A 131 12.35 21.92 -6.51
C GLN A 131 12.79 22.91 -7.59
N GLU A 132 12.93 24.18 -7.21
CA GLU A 132 13.83 25.07 -7.93
C GLU A 132 15.21 24.43 -7.92
N PRO A 133 15.94 24.41 -9.04
CA PRO A 133 17.37 24.17 -8.98
C PRO A 133 17.96 25.25 -8.06
N GLU A 134 18.66 24.85 -7.00
CA GLU A 134 19.54 25.75 -6.27
C GLU A 134 20.63 26.21 -7.23
N ASP A 135 20.32 27.29 -7.93
CA ASP A 135 21.30 28.05 -8.70
C ASP A 135 22.10 28.89 -7.71
N LYS A 136 23.08 28.24 -7.08
CA LYS A 136 24.14 28.90 -6.32
C LYS A 136 25.12 29.52 -7.32
N PHE A 137 24.74 30.62 -7.95
CA PHE A 137 25.73 31.60 -8.42
C PHE A 137 26.08 32.51 -7.24
N GLU A 138 27.08 32.10 -6.47
CA GLU A 138 27.79 33.02 -5.59
C GLU A 138 28.54 34.04 -6.46
N ASP A 139 28.16 35.30 -6.27
CA ASP A 139 28.88 36.54 -6.50
C ASP A 139 30.37 36.42 -6.88
N ILE A 140 30.71 36.68 -8.16
CA ILE A 140 31.95 37.39 -8.50
C ILE A 140 31.76 38.23 -9.77
N TYR A 141 31.08 39.36 -9.67
CA TYR A 141 31.43 40.54 -10.50
C TYR A 141 31.27 41.79 -9.66
N LEU A 142 32.32 42.08 -8.89
CA LEU A 142 32.61 43.41 -8.38
C LEU A 142 34.10 43.70 -8.59
N THR A 143 34.50 44.06 -9.80
CA THR A 143 35.55 45.07 -10.09
C THR A 143 35.63 45.37 -11.57
#